data_AF-A0A969J3D2-F1
#
_entry.id   AF-A0A969J3D2-F1
#
_cell.length_a   1.000
_cell.length_b   1.000
_cell.length_c   1.000
_cell.angle_alpha   90.00
_cell.angle_beta   90.00
_cell.angle_gamma   90.00
#
_symmetry.space_group_name_H-M   'P 1'
#
loop_
_entity.id
_entity.type
_entity.pdbx_description
1 polymer ?
#
loop_
_entity_poly.entity_id
_entity_poly.type
_entity_poly.pdbx_seq_one_letter_code
_entity_poly.pdbx_strand_id
1 'polypeptide(L)'
;MSKFFKPSLRWQLAIAFASGILMGLTPAPANAEFLAWIAIVPLWVLVSSNPQSSIFYAIAWGMGYHGLALSWITGLHPLTWLGVPWLASIGITLFAWIAVTLWGVILVTLWAGLFTFLCTRGAPKKSPSPHLPLSPSPHPPFSI
;
A
#
# COMPACT_ATOMS: atom_id res chain seq x y z
N MET A 1 -24.53 7.16 15.13
CA MET A 1 -23.04 7.09 15.16
C MET A 1 -22.61 5.66 14.93
N SER A 2 -22.45 5.25 13.66
CA SER A 2 -21.87 3.94 13.35
C SER A 2 -20.39 3.99 13.72
N LYS A 3 -19.96 3.09 14.63
CA LYS A 3 -18.54 2.76 14.76
C LYS A 3 -18.15 2.14 13.43
N PHE A 4 -17.57 2.92 12.52
CA PHE A 4 -16.99 2.39 11.29
C PHE A 4 -16.07 1.25 11.68
N PHE A 5 -16.40 0.04 11.22
CA PHE A 5 -15.59 -1.14 11.39
C PHE A 5 -14.20 -0.84 10.83
N LYS A 6 -13.20 -0.65 11.70
CA LYS A 6 -11.81 -0.58 11.26
C LYS A 6 -11.39 -2.03 11.02
N PRO A 7 -11.22 -2.47 9.76
CA PRO A 7 -10.78 -3.84 9.48
C PRO A 7 -9.46 -4.09 10.18
N SER A 8 -9.20 -5.32 10.61
CA SER A 8 -7.91 -5.66 11.24
C SER A 8 -6.76 -5.47 10.24
N LEU A 9 -5.54 -5.30 10.75
CA LEU A 9 -4.33 -5.11 9.92
C LEU A 9 -4.19 -6.20 8.85
N ARG A 10 -4.53 -7.46 9.18
CA ARG A 10 -4.49 -8.59 8.24
C ARG A 10 -5.41 -8.39 7.04
N TRP A 11 -6.63 -7.92 7.26
CA TRP A 11 -7.57 -7.62 6.19
C TRP A 11 -7.10 -6.44 5.33
N GLN A 12 -6.50 -5.42 5.95
CA GLN A 12 -5.93 -4.29 5.23
C GLN A 12 -4.74 -4.72 4.35
N LEU A 13 -3.88 -5.62 4.86
CA LEU A 13 -2.80 -6.20 4.06
C LEU A 13 -3.33 -7.06 2.91
N ALA A 14 -4.40 -7.84 3.13
CA ALA A 14 -5.05 -8.61 2.08
C ALA A 14 -5.62 -7.69 0.98
N ILE A 15 -6.25 -6.57 1.38
CA ILE A 15 -6.75 -5.55 0.44
C ILE A 15 -5.59 -4.92 -0.35
N ALA A 16 -4.50 -4.56 0.33
CA ALA A 16 -3.30 -4.01 -0.32
C ALA A 16 -2.71 -5.01 -1.33
N PHE A 17 -2.53 -6.27 -0.95
CA PHE A 17 -2.01 -7.31 -1.83
C PHE A 17 -2.94 -7.59 -3.03
N ALA A 18 -4.25 -7.74 -2.79
CA ALA A 18 -5.23 -8.00 -3.83
C ALA A 18 -5.33 -6.84 -4.83
N SER A 19 -5.31 -5.60 -4.35
CA SER A 19 -5.27 -4.42 -5.23
C SER A 19 -3.97 -4.31 -6.02
N GLY A 20 -2.84 -4.72 -5.44
CA GLY A 20 -1.57 -4.87 -6.16
C GLY A 20 -1.65 -5.91 -7.28
N ILE A 21 -2.24 -7.08 -7.02
CA ILE A 21 -2.49 -8.10 -8.05
C ILE A 21 -3.34 -7.53 -9.19
N LEU A 22 -4.43 -6.83 -8.87
CA LEU A 22 -5.28 -6.19 -9.88
C LEU A 22 -4.51 -5.18 -10.73
N MET A 23 -3.61 -4.40 -10.12
CA MET A 23 -2.70 -3.50 -10.84
C MET A 23 -1.79 -4.29 -11.80
N GLY A 24 -1.27 -5.45 -11.37
CA GLY A 24 -0.37 -6.28 -12.16
C GLY A 24 -1.01 -6.90 -13.40
N LEU A 25 -2.34 -6.99 -13.44
CA LEU A 25 -3.10 -7.48 -14.60
C LEU A 25 -3.36 -6.39 -15.65
N THR A 26 -3.07 -5.12 -15.35
CA THR A 26 -3.36 -3.99 -16.25
C THR A 26 -2.47 -3.92 -17.50
N PRO A 27 -1.14 -4.19 -17.46
CA PRO A 27 -0.25 -3.98 -18.61
C PRO A 27 -0.43 -5.03 -19.73
N ALA A 28 -0.83 -6.27 -19.39
CA ALA A 28 -1.18 -7.35 -20.31
C ALA A 28 -1.86 -8.48 -19.49
N PRO A 29 -2.89 -9.20 -19.99
CA PRO A 29 -3.46 -9.24 -21.34
C PRO A 29 -4.65 -8.27 -21.57
N ALA A 30 -5.10 -7.54 -20.55
CA ALA A 30 -6.36 -6.80 -20.60
C ALA A 30 -6.26 -5.38 -21.19
N ASN A 31 -5.04 -4.81 -21.35
CA ASN A 31 -4.81 -3.41 -21.76
C ASN A 31 -5.70 -2.40 -21.00
N ALA A 32 -6.04 -2.72 -19.75
CA ALA A 32 -7.02 -2.02 -18.96
C ALA A 32 -6.33 -0.94 -18.11
N GLU A 33 -5.66 0.01 -18.77
CA GLU A 33 -4.86 1.03 -18.09
C GLU A 33 -5.71 1.92 -17.17
N PHE A 34 -6.99 2.11 -17.50
CA PHE A 34 -7.93 2.82 -16.63
C PHE A 34 -8.13 2.09 -15.29
N LEU A 35 -8.04 0.76 -15.26
CA LEU A 35 -8.18 -0.03 -14.04
C LEU A 35 -7.00 0.22 -13.07
N ALA A 36 -5.86 0.70 -13.57
CA ALA A 36 -4.71 1.04 -12.75
C ALA A 36 -5.04 2.11 -11.71
N TRP A 37 -5.83 3.12 -12.11
CA TRP A 37 -6.31 4.16 -11.20
C TRP A 37 -7.23 3.61 -10.11
N ILE A 38 -8.05 2.60 -10.42
CA ILE A 38 -8.92 1.97 -9.43
C ILE A 38 -8.09 1.09 -8.49
N ALA A 39 -7.06 0.40 -9.01
CA ALA A 39 -6.20 -0.50 -8.24
C ALA A 39 -5.22 0.23 -7.30
N ILE A 40 -4.85 1.49 -7.59
CA ILE A 40 -3.96 2.29 -6.71
C ILE A 40 -4.70 2.96 -5.55
N VAL A 41 -6.01 3.22 -5.71
CA VAL A 41 -6.84 3.91 -4.70
C VAL A 41 -6.82 3.19 -3.33
N PRO A 42 -6.98 1.86 -3.23
CA PRO A 42 -6.90 1.16 -1.96
C PRO A 42 -5.57 1.38 -1.22
N LEU A 43 -4.45 1.39 -1.93
CA LEU A 43 -3.14 1.66 -1.32
C LEU A 43 -3.09 3.08 -0.74
N TRP A 44 -3.52 4.09 -1.50
CA TRP A 44 -3.56 5.48 -1.04
C TRP A 44 -4.40 5.67 0.22
N VAL A 45 -5.59 5.06 0.25
CA VAL A 45 -6.50 5.14 1.40
C VAL A 45 -5.86 4.49 2.63
N LEU A 46 -5.21 3.34 2.48
CA LEU A 46 -4.56 2.64 3.59
C LEU A 46 -3.36 3.42 4.14
N VAL A 47 -2.50 3.94 3.26
CA VAL A 47 -1.31 4.72 3.65
C VAL A 47 -1.71 6.02 4.36
N SER A 48 -2.74 6.72 3.89
CA SER A 48 -3.24 7.94 4.53
C SER A 48 -3.98 7.69 5.84
N SER A 49 -4.72 6.59 5.95
CA SER A 49 -5.52 6.27 7.14
C SER A 49 -4.69 5.73 8.29
N ASN A 50 -3.61 4.99 8.00
CA ASN A 50 -2.72 4.41 9.00
C ASN A 50 -1.24 4.55 8.58
N PRO A 51 -0.66 5.74 8.76
CA PRO A 51 0.71 6.03 8.32
C PRO A 51 1.76 5.15 9.02
N GLN A 52 1.50 4.67 10.24
CA GLN A 52 2.40 3.79 11.00
C GLN A 52 2.58 2.41 10.33
N SER A 53 1.62 1.97 9.52
CA SER A 53 1.67 0.70 8.80
C SER A 53 1.86 0.86 7.29
N SER A 54 2.10 2.10 6.81
CA SER A 54 2.27 2.44 5.40
C SER A 54 3.29 1.56 4.66
N ILE A 55 4.42 1.27 5.29
CA ILE A 55 5.48 0.41 4.75
C ILE A 55 4.95 -1.00 4.49
N PHE A 56 4.19 -1.59 5.42
CA PHE A 56 3.66 -2.94 5.25
C PHE A 56 2.61 -3.01 4.13
N TYR A 57 1.76 -1.98 3.99
CA TYR A 57 0.82 -1.90 2.88
C TYR A 57 1.54 -1.77 1.54
N ALA A 58 2.59 -0.95 1.47
CA ALA A 58 3.38 -0.74 0.27
C ALA A 58 4.14 -2.00 -0.16
N ILE A 59 4.71 -2.74 0.79
CA ILE A 59 5.35 -4.03 0.52
C ILE A 59 4.33 -5.03 0.01
N ALA A 60 3.19 -5.20 0.69
CA ALA A 60 2.15 -6.13 0.28
C ALA A 60 1.62 -5.79 -1.13
N TRP A 61 1.28 -4.53 -1.38
CA TRP A 61 0.81 -4.08 -2.69
C TRP A 61 1.89 -4.26 -3.77
N GLY A 62 3.13 -3.88 -3.49
CA GLY A 62 4.25 -3.98 -4.43
C GLY A 62 4.57 -5.42 -4.80
N MET A 63 4.48 -6.37 -3.86
CA MET A 63 4.69 -7.80 -4.14
C MET A 63 3.60 -8.34 -5.07
N GLY A 64 2.34 -7.96 -4.85
CA GLY A 64 1.23 -8.34 -5.72
C GLY A 64 1.37 -7.76 -7.13
N TYR A 65 1.72 -6.47 -7.22
CA TYR A 65 1.87 -5.77 -8.50
C TYR A 65 3.08 -6.27 -9.29
N HIS A 66 4.30 -6.06 -8.77
CA HIS A 66 5.52 -6.35 -9.51
C HIS A 66 5.73 -7.85 -9.71
N GLY A 67 5.37 -8.67 -8.72
CA GLY A 67 5.50 -10.13 -8.83
C GLY A 67 4.66 -10.69 -9.98
N LEU A 68 3.42 -10.20 -10.13
CA LEU A 68 2.54 -10.64 -11.21
C LEU A 68 2.91 -10.01 -12.56
N ALA A 69 3.10 -8.68 -12.60
CA ALA A 69 3.40 -7.95 -13.83
C ALA A 69 4.69 -8.44 -14.49
N LEU A 70 5.66 -8.91 -13.70
CA LEU A 70 6.96 -9.40 -14.19
C LEU A 70 7.06 -10.93 -14.25
N SER A 71 5.98 -11.66 -13.93
CA SER A 71 5.96 -13.12 -13.90
C SER A 71 6.37 -13.75 -15.24
N TRP A 72 6.17 -13.05 -16.35
CA TRP A 72 6.58 -13.47 -17.69
C TRP A 72 8.09 -13.74 -17.82
N ILE A 73 8.95 -13.14 -16.97
CA ILE A 73 10.40 -13.41 -16.93
C ILE A 73 10.67 -14.89 -16.65
N THR A 74 9.82 -15.54 -15.84
CA THR A 74 9.95 -16.98 -15.56
C THR A 74 9.65 -17.84 -16.79
N GLY A 75 8.84 -17.33 -17.73
CA GLY A 75 8.54 -17.95 -19.01
C GLY A 75 9.69 -17.89 -20.03
N LEU A 76 10.78 -17.17 -19.74
CA LEU A 76 11.99 -17.16 -20.58
C LEU A 76 12.74 -18.50 -20.51
N HIS A 77 12.49 -19.32 -19.50
CA HIS A 77 13.02 -20.66 -19.43
C HIS A 77 12.31 -21.57 -20.47
N PRO A 78 13.04 -22.38 -21.27
CA PRO A 78 14.48 -22.63 -21.17
C PRO A 78 15.35 -21.64 -21.96
N LEU A 79 16.46 -21.19 -21.35
CA LEU A 79 17.51 -20.37 -21.97
C LEU A 79 18.55 -21.20 -22.75
N THR A 80 18.19 -22.42 -23.18
CA THR A 80 19.10 -23.34 -23.89
C THR A 80 19.53 -22.81 -25.25
N TRP A 81 18.72 -21.95 -25.86
CA TRP A 81 19.08 -21.20 -27.08
C TRP A 81 20.29 -20.26 -26.89
N LEU A 82 20.61 -19.90 -25.64
CA LEU A 82 21.78 -19.12 -25.25
C LEU A 82 22.97 -20.03 -24.82
N GLY A 83 22.84 -21.35 -24.96
CA GLY A 83 23.85 -22.32 -24.52
C GLY A 83 23.86 -22.58 -23.00
N VAL A 84 22.87 -22.05 -22.26
CA VAL A 84 22.77 -22.23 -20.81
C VAL A 84 22.17 -23.60 -20.47
N PRO A 85 22.79 -24.40 -19.58
CA PRO A 85 22.22 -25.66 -19.11
C PRO A 85 20.86 -25.46 -18.44
N TRP A 86 19.96 -26.43 -18.58
CA TRP A 86 18.58 -26.34 -18.10
C TRP A 86 18.45 -25.89 -16.63
N LEU A 87 19.23 -26.49 -15.72
CA LEU A 87 19.18 -26.14 -14.30
C LEU A 87 19.68 -24.71 -14.02
N ALA A 88 20.74 -24.28 -14.72
CA ALA A 88 21.25 -22.92 -14.62
C ALA A 88 20.23 -21.89 -15.14
N SER A 89 19.49 -22.25 -16.19
CA SER A 89 18.44 -21.41 -16.75
C SER A 89 17.34 -21.11 -15.72
N ILE A 90 16.89 -22.09 -14.95
CA ILE A 90 15.89 -21.88 -13.88
C ILE A 90 16.42 -20.90 -12.85
N GLY A 91 17.68 -21.08 -12.42
CA GLY A 91 18.33 -20.19 -11.47
C GLY A 91 18.36 -18.74 -11.96
N ILE A 92 18.75 -18.52 -13.22
CA ILE A 92 18.83 -17.18 -13.82
C ILE A 92 17.45 -16.54 -13.92
N THR A 93 16.43 -17.23 -14.45
CA THR A 93 15.10 -16.66 -14.64
C THR A 93 14.41 -16.36 -13.32
N LEU A 94 14.55 -17.23 -12.31
CA LEU A 94 14.02 -16.98 -10.97
C LEU A 94 14.75 -15.84 -10.27
N PHE A 95 16.08 -15.82 -10.33
CA PHE A 95 16.88 -14.74 -9.76
C PHE A 95 16.52 -13.39 -10.36
N ALA A 96 16.45 -13.31 -11.70
CA ALA A 96 16.07 -12.08 -12.40
C ALA A 96 14.65 -11.62 -12.02
N TRP A 97 13.68 -12.52 -12.01
CA TRP A 97 12.31 -12.20 -11.61
C TRP A 97 12.21 -11.68 -10.17
N ILE A 98 12.87 -12.36 -9.22
CA ILE A 98 12.91 -11.95 -7.81
C ILE A 98 13.62 -10.60 -7.67
N ALA A 99 14.78 -10.42 -8.29
CA ALA A 99 15.57 -9.20 -8.17
C ALA A 99 14.81 -7.97 -8.67
N VAL A 100 14.17 -8.05 -9.85
CA VAL A 100 13.39 -6.93 -10.41
C VAL A 100 12.10 -6.72 -9.61
N THR A 101 11.46 -7.78 -9.10
CA THR A 101 10.30 -7.66 -8.21
C THR A 101 10.66 -6.93 -6.92
N LEU A 102 11.77 -7.31 -6.26
CA LEU A 102 12.26 -6.66 -5.05
C LEU A 102 12.61 -5.19 -5.32
N TRP A 103 13.24 -4.90 -6.45
CA TRP A 103 13.53 -3.53 -6.85
C TRP A 103 12.26 -2.69 -6.97
N GLY A 104 11.22 -3.22 -7.63
CA GLY A 104 9.91 -2.55 -7.71
C GLY A 104 9.28 -2.32 -6.34
N VAL A 105 9.30 -3.34 -5.47
CA VAL A 105 8.80 -3.23 -4.07
C VAL A 105 9.53 -2.12 -3.30
N ILE A 106 10.84 -1.99 -3.48
CA ILE A 106 11.63 -0.92 -2.85
C ILE A 106 11.14 0.45 -3.30
N LEU A 107 10.93 0.66 -4.61
CA LEU A 107 10.43 1.93 -5.15
C LEU A 107 9.06 2.32 -4.59
N VAL A 108 8.12 1.37 -4.53
CA VAL A 108 6.77 1.62 -3.98
C VAL A 108 6.85 1.92 -2.48
N THR A 109 7.73 1.23 -1.76
CA THR A 109 7.94 1.45 -0.32
C THR A 109 8.54 2.82 -0.05
N LEU A 110 9.52 3.25 -0.85
CA LEU A 110 10.11 4.59 -0.77
C LEU A 110 9.07 5.66 -1.06
N TRP A 111 8.23 5.47 -2.08
CA TRP A 111 7.12 6.37 -2.37
C TRP A 111 6.16 6.49 -1.18
N ALA A 112 5.72 5.38 -0.59
CA ALA A 112 4.79 5.39 0.54
C ALA A 112 5.39 6.02 1.79
N GLY A 113 6.69 5.78 2.04
CA GLY A 113 7.45 6.41 3.11
C GLY A 113 7.56 7.92 2.93
N LEU A 114 7.90 8.36 1.72
CA LEU A 114 7.98 9.79 1.39
C LEU A 114 6.61 10.46 1.48
N PHE A 115 5.55 9.84 0.94
CA PHE A 115 4.19 10.33 1.03
C PHE A 115 3.76 10.52 2.49
N THR A 116 3.95 9.50 3.31
CA THR A 116 3.66 9.54 4.74
C THR A 116 4.43 10.63 5.47
N PHE A 117 5.72 10.76 5.17
CA PHE A 117 6.59 11.77 5.76
C PHE A 117 6.16 13.20 5.42
N LEU A 118 5.80 13.46 4.16
CA LEU A 118 5.31 14.77 3.74
C LEU A 118 3.96 15.10 4.37
N CYS A 119 3.02 14.13 4.40
CA CYS A 119 1.70 14.33 4.99
C CYS A 119 1.76 14.55 6.52
N THR A 120 2.63 13.82 7.22
CA THR A 120 2.78 13.96 8.68
C THR A 120 3.50 15.23 9.09
N ARG A 121 4.37 15.79 8.23
CA ARG A 121 5.02 17.08 8.47
C ARG A 121 4.12 18.29 8.23
N GLY A 122 3.19 18.19 7.28
CA GLY A 122 2.25 19.27 6.96
C GLY A 122 1.02 19.34 7.88
N ALA A 123 0.78 18.32 8.71
CA ALA A 123 -0.39 18.27 9.58
C ALA A 123 -0.26 19.29 10.73
N PRO A 124 -1.20 20.24 10.90
CA PRO A 124 -1.19 21.12 12.06
C PRO A 124 -1.32 20.26 13.32
N LYS A 125 -0.44 20.50 14.30
CA LYS A 125 -0.56 19.87 15.62
C LYS A 125 -1.97 20.16 16.13
N LYS A 126 -2.73 19.11 16.47
CA LYS A 126 -4.07 19.23 17.05
C LYS A 126 -3.94 20.09 18.32
N SER A 127 -4.38 21.34 18.25
CA SER A 127 -4.34 22.25 19.39
C SER A 127 -5.15 21.62 20.53
N PRO A 128 -4.68 21.71 21.79
CA PRO A 128 -5.52 21.34 22.92
C PRO A 128 -6.85 22.08 22.78
N SER A 129 -7.96 21.36 22.87
CA SER A 129 -9.29 21.96 22.85
C SER A 129 -9.29 23.13 23.84
N PRO A 130 -9.78 24.33 23.48
CA PRO A 130 -10.08 25.34 24.47
C PRO A 130 -11.01 24.66 25.47
N HIS A 131 -10.53 24.47 26.69
CA HIS A 131 -11.36 24.06 27.80
C HIS A 131 -12.44 25.13 27.87
N LEU A 132 -13.66 24.77 27.45
CA LEU A 132 -14.82 25.63 27.58
C LEU A 132 -14.80 26.15 29.02
N PRO A 133 -14.84 27.47 29.26
CA PRO A 133 -15.03 27.97 30.60
C PRO A 133 -16.27 27.29 31.15
N LEU A 134 -16.12 26.67 32.34
CA LEU A 134 -17.22 26.02 33.04
C LEU A 134 -18.41 26.97 33.01
N SER A 135 -19.52 26.53 32.43
CA SER A 135 -20.78 27.29 32.47
C SER A 135 -21.02 27.69 33.93
N PRO A 136 -21.26 28.98 34.24
CA PRO A 136 -21.57 29.37 35.59
C PRO A 136 -22.76 28.55 36.08
N SER A 137 -22.58 27.89 37.23
CA SER A 137 -23.63 27.18 37.93
C SER A 137 -24.83 28.10 38.14
N PRO A 138 -26.08 27.67 37.89
CA PRO A 138 -27.25 28.50 38.15
C PRO A 138 -27.26 28.88 39.63
N HIS A 139 -27.21 30.18 39.90
CA HIS A 139 -27.38 30.72 41.24
C HIS A 139 -28.77 30.34 41.75
N PRO A 140 -28.92 29.89 43.01
CA PRO A 140 -30.24 29.60 43.57
C PRO A 140 -31.06 30.91 43.62
N PRO A 141 -32.37 30.86 43.31
CA PRO A 141 -33.24 32.02 43.44
C PRO A 141 -33.29 32.45 44.90
N PHE A 142 -33.10 33.74 45.14
CA PHE A 142 -33.08 34.38 46.45
C PHE A 142 -34.17 33.85 47.37
N SER A 143 -33.77 33.32 48.53
CA SER A 143 -34.64 33.05 49.67
C SER A 143 -35.01 34.40 50.31
N ILE A 144 -36.29 34.78 50.23
CA ILE A 144 -36.90 35.84 51.04
C ILE A 144 -37.31 35.25 52.38
#